data_AF-A0A1U9R4C0-F1
#
_entry.id   AF-A0A1U9R4C0-F1
#
_cell.length_a   1.000
_cell.length_b   1.000
_cell.length_c   1.000
_cell.angle_alpha   90.00
_cell.angle_beta   90.00
_cell.angle_gamma   90.00
#
_symmetry.space_group_name_H-M   'P 1'
#
loop_
_entity.id
_entity.type
_entity.pdbx_description
1 polymer ?
#
loop_
_entity_poly.entity_id
_entity_poly.type
_entity_poly.pdbx_seq_one_letter_code
_entity_poly.pdbx_strand_id
1 'polypeptide(L)' 'MGPEITYAECRQCGTLIAGLDGRYSCGVCGWVNHHSEGHRILPRAEDDTNRAAGDRDDNRLG' A
#
# COMPACT_ATOMS: atom_id res chain seq x y z
N MET A 1 1.86 13.30 -11.57
CA MET A 1 0.80 13.80 -10.67
C MET A 1 1.15 13.37 -9.26
N GLY A 2 0.96 14.24 -8.27
CA GLY A 2 1.22 13.92 -6.86
C GLY A 2 0.15 13.02 -6.23
N PRO A 3 0.30 12.62 -4.97
CA PRO A 3 -0.73 11.86 -4.25
C PRO A 3 -2.01 12.68 -4.01
N GLU A 4 -3.15 12.00 -4.03
CA GLU A 4 -4.46 12.58 -3.77
C GLU A 4 -5.01 12.16 -2.39
N ILE A 5 -5.59 13.11 -1.66
CA ILE A 5 -6.37 12.82 -0.46
C ILE A 5 -7.79 12.44 -0.87
N THR A 6 -8.21 11.25 -0.47
CA THR A 6 -9.52 10.66 -0.75
C THR A 6 -10.26 10.37 0.55
N TYR A 7 -11.59 10.23 0.52
CA TYR A 7 -12.41 9.97 1.70
C TYR A 7 -13.35 8.78 1.48
N ALA A 8 -13.59 7.99 2.52
CA ALA A 8 -14.53 6.87 2.50
C ALA A 8 -15.02 6.53 3.92
N GLU A 9 -16.11 5.77 4.04
CA GLU A 9 -16.53 5.18 5.32
C GLU A 9 -15.71 3.93 5.64
N CYS A 10 -15.33 3.76 6.91
CA CYS A 10 -14.71 2.54 7.40
C CYS A 10 -15.71 1.38 7.29
N ARG A 11 -15.32 0.30 6.59
CA ARG A 11 -16.18 -0.88 6.36
C ARG A 11 -16.46 -1.69 7.62
N GLN A 12 -15.76 -1.41 8.73
CA GLN A 12 -15.94 -2.09 10.00
C GLN A 12 -16.75 -1.27 11.02
N CYS A 13 -16.45 0.02 11.21
CA CYS A 13 -17.09 0.85 12.24
C CYS A 13 -17.86 2.06 11.70
N GLY A 14 -17.91 2.26 10.38
CA GLY A 14 -18.66 3.34 9.72
C GLY A 14 -18.05 4.74 9.84
N THR A 15 -16.93 4.90 10.57
CA THR A 15 -16.27 6.22 10.70
C THR A 15 -15.81 6.73 9.34
N LEU A 16 -16.09 7.99 9.02
CA LEU A 16 -15.50 8.68 7.88
C LEU A 16 -13.99 8.82 8.06
N ILE A 17 -13.21 8.36 7.08
CA ILE A 17 -11.75 8.32 7.11
C ILE A 17 -11.16 8.95 5.84
N ALA A 18 -10.07 9.69 6.02
CA ALA A 18 -9.22 10.15 4.93
C ALA A 18 -8.19 9.07 4.58
N GLY A 19 -7.80 9.02 3.31
CA GLY A 19 -6.81 8.07 2.78
C GLY A 19 -6.03 8.66 1.61
N LEU A 20 -4.91 8.04 1.27
CA LEU A 20 -4.06 8.45 0.15
C LEU A 20 -4.31 7.54 -1.05
N ASP A 21 -4.76 8.12 -2.17
CA ASP A 21 -5.00 7.39 -3.42
C ASP A 21 -5.87 6.13 -3.21
N GLY A 22 -6.95 6.22 -2.42
CA GLY A 22 -7.84 5.09 -2.10
C GLY A 22 -7.26 4.07 -1.10
N ARG A 23 -6.15 4.37 -0.41
CA ARG A 23 -5.60 3.57 0.68
C ARG A 23 -6.07 4.12 2.02
N TYR A 24 -6.73 3.27 2.79
CA TYR A 24 -7.47 3.68 3.98
C TYR A 24 -6.98 2.91 5.21
N SER A 25 -6.77 3.66 6.30
CA SER A 25 -6.46 3.12 7.63
C SER A 25 -7.36 3.81 8.65
N CYS A 26 -8.18 3.04 9.36
CA CYS A 26 -9.09 3.56 10.36
C CYS A 26 -8.36 3.74 11.70
N GLY A 27 -8.16 5.00 12.11
CA GLY A 27 -7.58 5.32 13.42
C GLY A 27 -8.46 4.98 14.62
N VAL A 28 -9.74 4.61 14.41
CA VAL A 28 -10.69 4.30 15.49
C VAL A 28 -10.71 2.80 15.81
N CYS A 29 -10.85 1.94 14.81
CA CYS A 29 -10.98 0.49 15.01
C CYS A 29 -9.81 -0.34 14.46
N GLY A 30 -8.83 0.29 13.81
CA GLY A 30 -7.65 -0.40 13.27
C GLY A 30 -7.85 -1.11 11.93
N TRP A 31 -9.06 -1.06 11.34
CA TRP A 31 -9.31 -1.62 10.01
C TRP A 31 -8.43 -0.96 8.94
N VAL A 32 -7.90 -1.76 8.02
CA VAL A 32 -7.18 -1.33 6.81
C VAL A 32 -7.78 -2.04 5.60
N ASN A 33 -7.89 -1.34 4.46
CA ASN A 33 -8.33 -2.00 3.22
C ASN A 33 -7.21 -2.88 2.63
N HIS A 34 -7.59 -3.82 1.75
CA HIS A 34 -6.59 -4.64 1.07
C HIS A 34 -5.73 -3.75 0.15
N HIS A 35 -4.43 -4.02 0.09
CA HIS A 35 -3.47 -3.17 -0.62
C HIS A 35 -3.78 -3.01 -2.11
N SER A 36 -4.45 -3.97 -2.73
CA SER A 36 -4.83 -3.92 -4.15
C SER A 36 -6.02 -3.00 -4.44
N GLU A 37 -6.71 -2.51 -3.40
CA GLU A 37 -7.89 -1.65 -3.55
C GLU A 37 -7.56 -0.16 -3.74
N GLY A 38 -6.29 0.22 -3.60
CA GLY A 38 -5.85 1.59 -3.88
C GLY A 38 -6.06 1.98 -5.34
N HIS A 39 -6.38 3.25 -5.59
CA HIS A 39 -6.64 3.79 -6.93
C HIS A 39 -5.37 3.94 -7.77
N ARG A 40 -4.20 4.08 -7.14
CA ARG A 40 -2.94 4.11 -7.86
C ARG A 40 -2.58 2.70 -8.33
N ILE A 41 -2.38 2.56 -9.64
CA ILE A 41 -1.85 1.36 -10.28
C ILE A 41 -0.56 0.96 -9.55
N LEU A 42 -0.49 -0.32 -9.15
CA LEU A 42 0.70 -0.85 -8.50
C LEU A 42 1.87 -0.85 -9.50
N PRO A 43 3.11 -0.54 -9.03
CA PRO A 43 4.30 -0.71 -9.85
C PRO A 43 4.37 -2.14 -10.39
N ARG A 44 4.83 -2.29 -11.63
CA ARG A 44 5.12 -3.61 -12.18
C ARG A 44 6.48 -4.10 -11.69
N ALA A 45 6.76 -5.38 -11.93
CA ALA A 45 8.06 -5.95 -11.60
C ALA A 45 9.21 -5.26 -12.37
N GLU A 46 8.96 -4.81 -13.61
CA GLU A 46 9.96 -4.04 -14.37
C GLU A 46 10.28 -2.66 -13.78
N ASP A 47 9.39 -2.10 -12.97
CA ASP A 47 9.56 -0.78 -12.35
C ASP A 47 10.38 -0.84 -11.05
N ASP A 48 10.78 -2.03 -10.61
CA ASP A 48 11.58 -2.22 -9.39
C ASP A 48 13.04 -1.78 -9.60
N THR A 49 13.34 -0.58 -9.11
CA THR A 49 14.69 0.02 -9.16
C THR A 49 15.65 -0.56 -8.14
N ASN A 50 15.21 -1.44 -7.23
CA ASN A 50 16.06 -2.17 -6.29
C ASN A 50 16.88 -3.29 -6.97
N ARG A 51 16.74 -3.45 -8.30
CA ARG A 51 17.53 -4.39 -9.11
C ARG A 51 18.97 -3.89 -9.36
N ALA A 52 19.64 -3.34 -8.36
CA ALA A 52 21.04 -2.94 -8.45
C ALA A 52 21.95 -4.17 -8.19
N ALA A 53 22.46 -4.74 -9.28
CA ALA A 53 23.74 -5.45 -9.44
C ALA A 53 24.32 -6.21 -8.22
N GLY A 54 24.16 -7.54 -8.21
CA GLY A 54 24.98 -8.42 -7.38
C GLY A 54 24.17 -9.44 -6.60
N ASP A 55 23.85 -10.53 -7.28
CA ASP A 55 23.59 -11.81 -6.65
C ASP A 55 24.80 -12.17 -5.77
N ARG A 56 24.69 -11.90 -4.47
CA ARG A 56 25.46 -12.61 -3.44
C ARG A 56 24.46 -13.37 -2.60
N ASP A 57 24.19 -14.55 -3.11
CA ASP A 57 23.40 -15.63 -2.52
C ASP A 57 24.10 -16.18 -1.26
N ASP A 58 24.29 -15.35 -0.24
CA ASP A 58 24.94 -15.73 1.03
C ASP A 58 23.93 -16.17 2.11
N ASN A 59 22.65 -16.32 1.76
CA ASN A 59 21.61 -16.69 2.72
C ASN A 59 21.24 -18.19 2.66
N ARG A 60 22.24 -19.08 2.68
CA ARG A 60 22.02 -20.49 3.04
C ARG A 60 22.02 -20.62 4.56
N LEU A 61 20.83 -20.80 5.14
CA LEU A 61 20.67 -21.26 6.53
C LEU A 61 21.07 -22.74 6.58
N GLY A 62 22.38 -22.97 6.78
CA GLY A 62 22.94 -24.27 7.17
C GLY A 62 22.87 -24.48 8.67
#